data_AF-A0A7C4I7D6-F1
#
_entry.id   AF-A0A7C4I7D6-F1
#
_cell.length_a   1.000
_cell.length_b   1.000
_cell.length_c   1.000
_cell.angle_alpha   90.00
_cell.angle_beta   90.00
_cell.angle_gamma   90.00
#
_symmetry.space_group_name_H-M   'P 1'
#
loop_
_entity.id
_entity.type
_entity.pdbx_description
1 polymer ?
#
loop_
_entity_poly.entity_id
_entity_poly.type
_entity_poly.pdbx_seq_one_letter_code
_entity_poly.pdbx_strand_id
1 'polypeptide(L)'
;MDISATVAPRSARAAVAKPGDDPLWYKDAIVYELHVKAFFDSNDDGIGDFAGLTGKLDYLQDLGVNTLWLLPFYPSPFRDDGYDVADYHNVHPAYGTREDFRRFVREAHRRGLRVITELVVNHTSDQHPWFQAARRAPKGSPKRNFYVWSDDPNRYAGTRIIFTDSEKSNWTWDEVAQQYYWHRFFRHQPDLNFDNPQVLKAVIRTMRFWLDMGVDGFRLDAIPYLVERDGTSNENLPETHAVIRKIRAALDARYSGRLLLAEANQWPEDVAEYFGAGDECHMAYHFPLMPRMYMAIAMEDRHPIVEIMAQTPEIPDACQWAIFLRNHDELTLEMVTSRERDYMYRMYASDPRARLNLGIRRRLTPLLENDRERIKLMN
;
A
#
# COMPACT_ATOMS: atom_id res chain seq x y z
N MET A 1 -12.40 -57.60 -13.63
CA MET A 1 -11.20 -56.85 -14.04
C MET A 1 -11.23 -55.56 -13.26
N ASP A 2 -10.47 -55.54 -12.17
CA ASP A 2 -10.30 -54.38 -11.28
C ASP A 2 -9.51 -53.30 -12.01
N ILE A 3 -10.01 -52.06 -12.00
CA ILE A 3 -9.27 -50.89 -12.45
C ILE A 3 -8.99 -50.05 -11.20
N SER A 4 -7.96 -50.48 -10.46
CA SER A 4 -7.35 -49.70 -9.38
C SER A 4 -6.59 -48.53 -10.02
N ALA A 5 -7.17 -47.34 -10.01
CA ALA A 5 -6.46 -46.11 -10.32
C ALA A 5 -5.53 -45.75 -9.15
N THR A 6 -4.24 -46.05 -9.31
CA THR A 6 -3.17 -45.58 -8.43
C THR A 6 -3.08 -44.06 -8.50
N VAL A 7 -3.53 -43.40 -7.43
CA VAL A 7 -3.26 -41.97 -7.18
C VAL A 7 -1.77 -41.83 -6.88
N ALA A 8 -1.04 -41.09 -7.71
CA ALA A 8 0.36 -40.76 -7.47
C ALA A 8 0.51 -39.96 -6.16
N PRO A 9 1.56 -40.18 -5.36
CA PRO A 9 1.77 -39.42 -4.14
C PRO A 9 1.96 -37.94 -4.49
N ARG A 10 1.21 -37.05 -3.81
CA ARG A 10 1.49 -35.61 -3.81
C ARG A 10 2.97 -35.42 -3.44
N SER A 11 3.71 -34.68 -4.25
CA SER A 11 5.09 -34.33 -3.94
C SER A 11 5.17 -33.73 -2.54
N ALA A 12 6.16 -34.17 -1.76
CA ALA A 12 6.43 -33.59 -0.45
C ALA A 12 6.61 -32.08 -0.63
N ARG A 13 5.71 -31.28 -0.06
CA ARG A 13 5.87 -29.83 0.06
C ARG A 13 7.28 -29.59 0.62
N ALA A 14 8.11 -28.87 -0.12
CA ALA A 14 9.38 -28.40 0.39
C ALA A 14 9.12 -27.72 1.74
N ALA A 15 9.90 -28.08 2.76
CA ALA A 15 9.77 -27.47 4.07
C ALA A 15 9.95 -25.97 3.91
N VAL A 16 8.89 -25.19 4.14
CA VAL A 16 8.95 -23.73 4.17
C VAL A 16 9.97 -23.37 5.25
N ALA A 17 11.07 -22.72 4.84
CA ALA A 17 12.08 -22.24 5.76
C ALA A 17 11.39 -21.42 6.86
N LYS A 18 11.80 -21.61 8.12
CA LYS A 18 11.24 -20.84 9.23
C LYS A 18 11.38 -19.34 8.92
N PRO A 19 10.39 -18.50 9.26
CA PRO A 19 10.54 -17.06 9.14
C PRO A 19 11.80 -16.61 9.89
N GLY A 20 12.85 -16.19 9.17
CA GLY A 20 14.08 -15.67 9.76
C GLY A 20 15.40 -16.03 9.05
N ASP A 21 15.49 -17.15 8.32
CA ASP A 21 16.78 -17.62 7.80
C ASP A 21 17.11 -17.18 6.36
N ASP A 22 16.09 -16.82 5.58
CA ASP A 22 16.25 -16.38 4.18
C ASP A 22 16.01 -14.87 4.07
N PRO A 23 17.03 -14.05 3.72
CA PRO A 23 16.88 -12.61 3.55
C PRO A 23 16.07 -12.22 2.31
N LEU A 24 15.88 -13.13 1.33
CA LEU A 24 15.19 -12.87 0.06
C LEU A 24 13.84 -13.60 -0.04
N TRP A 25 13.27 -14.04 1.08
CA TRP A 25 12.03 -14.83 1.14
C TRP A 25 10.87 -14.23 0.34
N TYR A 26 10.85 -12.90 0.19
CA TYR A 26 9.82 -12.17 -0.52
C TYR A 26 9.82 -12.45 -2.04
N LYS A 27 10.90 -13.02 -2.58
CA LYS A 27 10.96 -13.46 -3.98
C LYS A 27 10.07 -14.67 -4.27
N ASP A 28 9.84 -15.50 -3.26
CA ASP A 28 8.96 -16.69 -3.32
C ASP A 28 7.62 -16.45 -2.61
N ALA A 29 7.30 -15.19 -2.28
CA ALA A 29 6.09 -14.86 -1.54
C ALA A 29 4.83 -14.98 -2.41
N ILE A 30 3.81 -15.64 -1.86
CA ILE A 30 2.42 -15.56 -2.33
C ILE A 30 1.68 -14.74 -1.29
N VAL A 31 1.44 -13.47 -1.63
CA VAL A 31 0.87 -12.47 -0.73
C VAL A 31 -0.64 -12.48 -0.82
N TYR A 32 -1.31 -12.44 0.33
CA TYR A 32 -2.76 -12.27 0.45
C TYR A 32 -3.07 -10.93 1.12
N GLU A 33 -3.59 -9.99 0.35
CA GLU A 33 -4.11 -8.72 0.84
C GLU A 33 -5.45 -8.96 1.56
N LEU A 34 -5.58 -8.45 2.79
CA LEU A 34 -6.84 -8.51 3.53
C LEU A 34 -7.03 -7.32 4.45
N HIS A 35 -8.30 -7.00 4.70
CA HIS A 35 -8.72 -6.06 5.73
C HIS A 35 -9.27 -6.82 6.94
N VAL A 36 -8.71 -6.57 8.14
CA VAL A 36 -9.18 -7.18 9.40
C VAL A 36 -10.70 -7.03 9.58
N LYS A 37 -11.22 -5.81 9.43
CA LYS A 37 -12.64 -5.43 9.43
C LYS A 37 -13.55 -6.31 8.57
N ALA A 38 -13.06 -6.81 7.45
CA ALA A 38 -13.88 -7.47 6.44
C ALA A 38 -13.68 -8.99 6.40
N PHE A 39 -12.76 -9.55 7.19
CA PHE A 39 -12.37 -10.95 7.05
C PHE A 39 -13.23 -11.90 7.88
N PHE A 40 -13.27 -11.71 9.20
CA PHE A 40 -14.11 -12.53 10.08
C PHE A 40 -14.33 -11.83 11.43
N ASP A 41 -15.61 -11.69 11.80
CA ASP A 41 -16.08 -11.20 13.10
C ASP A 41 -16.18 -12.38 14.08
N SER A 42 -15.57 -12.24 15.25
CA SER A 42 -15.57 -13.27 16.30
C SER A 42 -16.41 -12.93 17.53
N ASN A 43 -16.94 -11.71 17.62
CA ASN A 43 -17.69 -11.21 18.77
C ASN A 43 -19.13 -10.78 18.43
N ASP A 44 -19.54 -10.94 17.17
CA ASP A 44 -20.86 -10.64 16.60
C ASP A 44 -21.24 -9.14 16.68
N ASP A 45 -20.25 -8.22 16.67
CA ASP A 45 -20.48 -6.77 16.64
C ASP A 45 -20.65 -6.18 15.22
N GLY A 46 -20.48 -7.02 14.19
CA GLY A 46 -20.59 -6.68 12.77
C GLY A 46 -19.27 -6.26 12.12
N ILE A 47 -18.16 -6.27 12.85
CA ILE A 47 -16.83 -5.87 12.39
C ILE A 47 -15.83 -7.01 12.60
N GLY A 48 -15.06 -7.32 11.56
CA GLY A 48 -13.98 -8.30 11.69
C GLY A 48 -12.85 -7.84 12.61
N ASP A 49 -12.28 -8.77 13.36
CA ASP A 49 -11.31 -8.49 14.43
C ASP A 49 -10.11 -9.46 14.40
N PHE A 50 -9.06 -9.18 15.19
CA PHE A 50 -7.84 -10.01 15.20
C PHE A 50 -8.06 -11.42 15.77
N ALA A 51 -8.99 -11.62 16.69
CA ALA A 51 -9.32 -12.96 17.19
C ALA A 51 -10.02 -13.77 16.10
N GLY A 52 -10.93 -13.15 15.35
CA GLY A 52 -11.58 -13.74 14.18
C GLY A 52 -10.61 -14.09 13.07
N LEU A 53 -9.72 -13.15 12.70
CA LEU A 53 -8.66 -13.40 11.72
C LEU A 53 -7.73 -14.53 12.16
N THR A 54 -7.34 -14.57 13.44
CA THR A 54 -6.55 -15.68 14.01
C THR A 54 -7.27 -17.02 13.84
N GLY A 55 -8.59 -17.05 14.06
CA GLY A 55 -9.42 -18.24 13.87
C GLY A 55 -9.54 -18.72 12.42
N LYS A 56 -9.10 -17.92 11.44
CA LYS A 56 -9.13 -18.24 10.00
C LYS A 56 -7.75 -18.48 9.38
N LEU A 57 -6.68 -18.51 10.18
CA LEU A 57 -5.33 -18.76 9.65
C LEU A 57 -5.18 -20.13 9.01
N ASP A 58 -5.94 -21.13 9.44
CA ASP A 58 -5.91 -22.47 8.83
C ASP A 58 -6.43 -22.42 7.37
N TYR A 59 -7.48 -21.64 7.09
CA TYR A 59 -7.97 -21.41 5.74
C TYR A 59 -6.91 -20.74 4.85
N LEU A 60 -6.21 -19.72 5.35
CA LEU A 60 -5.16 -19.02 4.62
C LEU A 60 -3.98 -19.97 4.33
N GLN A 61 -3.59 -20.79 5.30
CA GLN A 61 -2.55 -21.80 5.11
C GLN A 61 -2.95 -22.86 4.07
N ASP A 62 -4.20 -23.32 4.11
CA ASP A 62 -4.73 -24.31 3.15
C ASP A 62 -4.83 -23.75 1.73
N LEU A 63 -5.16 -22.46 1.59
CA LEU A 63 -5.14 -21.75 0.31
C LEU A 63 -3.73 -21.74 -0.32
N GLY A 64 -2.68 -21.84 0.50
CA GLY A 64 -1.29 -21.92 0.05
C GLY A 64 -0.57 -20.58 -0.01
N VAL A 65 -1.17 -19.51 0.54
CA VAL A 65 -0.48 -18.22 0.71
C VAL A 65 0.57 -18.36 1.81
N ASN A 66 1.66 -17.59 1.72
CA ASN A 66 2.74 -17.64 2.72
C ASN A 66 2.99 -16.28 3.39
N THR A 67 2.32 -15.23 2.92
CA THR A 67 2.48 -13.86 3.43
C THR A 67 1.12 -13.19 3.47
N LEU A 68 0.79 -12.57 4.60
CA LEU A 68 -0.43 -11.81 4.80
C LEU A 68 -0.08 -10.33 4.76
N TRP A 69 -0.73 -9.57 3.90
CA TRP A 69 -0.67 -8.11 3.89
C TRP A 69 -1.94 -7.55 4.52
N LEU A 70 -1.78 -6.91 5.67
CA LEU A 70 -2.86 -6.27 6.39
C LEU A 70 -2.99 -4.81 5.97
N LEU A 71 -4.19 -4.43 5.51
CA LEU A 71 -4.61 -3.03 5.40
C LEU A 71 -4.59 -2.33 6.78
N PRO A 72 -4.68 -0.98 6.86
CA PRO A 72 -4.53 -0.26 8.12
C PRO A 72 -5.47 -0.77 9.21
N PHE A 73 -4.89 -1.10 10.37
CA PHE A 73 -5.64 -1.51 11.57
C PHE A 73 -5.43 -0.55 12.75
N TYR A 74 -4.82 0.61 12.49
CA TYR A 74 -4.54 1.65 13.47
C TYR A 74 -5.80 2.40 13.89
N PRO A 75 -5.86 3.02 15.09
CA PRO A 75 -6.87 4.02 15.39
C PRO A 75 -6.96 5.07 14.29
N SER A 76 -8.17 5.28 13.79
CA SER A 76 -8.53 6.15 12.67
C SER A 76 -10.02 6.49 12.80
N PRO A 77 -10.48 7.66 12.33
CA PRO A 77 -11.91 7.96 12.24
C PRO A 77 -12.59 7.30 11.01
N PHE A 78 -11.86 6.47 10.24
CA PHE A 78 -12.30 5.77 9.04
C PHE A 78 -12.86 6.67 7.94
N ARG A 79 -12.29 7.86 7.78
CA ARG A 79 -12.69 8.75 6.69
C ARG A 79 -11.99 8.40 5.38
N ASP A 80 -10.95 7.56 5.46
CA ASP A 80 -10.34 6.86 4.33
C ASP A 80 -10.02 5.40 4.69
N ASP A 81 -11.01 4.71 5.27
CA ASP A 81 -10.98 3.29 5.70
C ASP A 81 -9.74 2.86 6.52
N GLY A 82 -9.09 3.80 7.21
CA GLY A 82 -7.94 3.55 8.09
C GLY A 82 -6.63 4.18 7.63
N TYR A 83 -6.54 4.65 6.38
CA TYR A 83 -5.35 5.36 5.87
C TYR A 83 -5.18 6.74 6.52
N ASP A 84 -6.26 7.34 7.01
CA ASP A 84 -6.22 8.49 7.90
C ASP A 84 -5.88 8.10 9.35
N VAL A 85 -4.60 7.77 9.59
CA VAL A 85 -4.11 7.26 10.89
C VAL A 85 -4.13 8.34 11.99
N ALA A 86 -4.78 8.06 13.11
CA ALA A 86 -4.83 8.93 14.29
C ALA A 86 -3.89 8.51 15.44
N ASP A 87 -3.44 7.24 15.47
CA ASP A 87 -2.38 6.76 16.37
C ASP A 87 -1.62 5.56 15.77
N TYR A 88 -0.35 5.77 15.42
CA TYR A 88 0.48 4.72 14.84
C TYR A 88 0.90 3.59 15.77
N HIS A 89 0.76 3.73 17.11
CA HIS A 89 1.33 2.80 18.09
C HIS A 89 0.27 1.94 18.80
N ASN A 90 -0.91 1.83 18.20
CA ASN A 90 -2.02 1.11 18.76
C ASN A 90 -2.85 0.40 17.69
N VAL A 91 -3.74 -0.48 18.13
CA VAL A 91 -4.74 -1.16 17.29
C VAL A 91 -6.07 -0.43 17.47
N HIS A 92 -6.82 -0.27 16.38
CA HIS A 92 -8.16 0.30 16.43
C HIS A 92 -9.03 -0.54 17.38
N PRO A 93 -9.78 0.07 18.32
CA PRO A 93 -10.54 -0.67 19.32
C PRO A 93 -11.53 -1.71 18.74
N ALA A 94 -12.11 -1.41 17.57
CA ALA A 94 -13.01 -2.33 16.86
C ALA A 94 -12.30 -3.60 16.31
N TYR A 95 -10.97 -3.63 16.25
CA TYR A 95 -10.22 -4.79 15.77
C TYR A 95 -9.59 -5.61 16.92
N GLY A 96 -9.81 -5.19 18.17
CA GLY A 96 -9.23 -5.77 19.37
C GLY A 96 -8.07 -4.93 19.93
N THR A 97 -7.09 -5.61 20.53
CA THR A 97 -5.98 -4.98 21.25
C THR A 97 -4.62 -5.28 20.63
N ARG A 98 -3.57 -4.61 21.12
CA ARG A 98 -2.17 -4.95 20.77
C ARG A 98 -1.79 -6.37 21.20
N GLU A 99 -2.45 -6.93 22.22
CA GLU A 99 -2.21 -8.30 22.64
C GLU A 99 -2.82 -9.30 21.66
N ASP A 100 -4.00 -9.00 21.14
CA ASP A 100 -4.65 -9.80 20.08
C ASP A 100 -3.81 -9.77 18.80
N PHE A 101 -3.30 -8.61 18.41
CA PHE A 101 -2.35 -8.50 17.30
C PHE A 101 -1.10 -9.36 17.51
N ARG A 102 -0.46 -9.27 18.69
CA ARG A 102 0.73 -10.08 19.00
C ARG A 102 0.42 -11.57 18.97
N ARG A 103 -0.77 -11.97 19.43
CA ARG A 103 -1.23 -13.36 19.35
C ARG A 103 -1.41 -13.78 17.89
N PHE A 104 -2.05 -12.96 17.07
CA PHE A 104 -2.22 -13.18 15.64
C PHE A 104 -0.87 -13.40 14.94
N VAL A 105 0.10 -12.49 15.12
CA VAL A 105 1.44 -12.59 14.50
C VAL A 105 2.12 -13.90 14.89
N ARG A 106 2.10 -14.25 16.19
CA ARG A 106 2.70 -15.51 16.67
C ARG A 106 2.01 -16.74 16.07
N GLU A 107 0.68 -16.74 15.94
CA GLU A 107 -0.06 -17.85 15.35
C GLU A 107 0.14 -17.95 13.83
N ALA A 108 0.31 -16.82 13.14
CA ALA A 108 0.68 -16.77 11.73
C ALA A 108 2.08 -17.37 11.53
N HIS A 109 3.07 -16.92 12.32
CA HIS A 109 4.44 -17.45 12.27
C HIS A 109 4.50 -18.95 12.59
N ARG A 110 3.70 -19.45 13.54
CA ARG A 110 3.59 -20.88 13.85
C ARG A 110 3.15 -21.72 12.65
N ARG A 111 2.44 -21.11 11.70
CA ARG A 111 1.96 -21.71 10.45
C ARG A 111 2.89 -21.44 9.25
N GLY A 112 4.02 -20.78 9.46
CA GLY A 112 4.92 -20.36 8.40
C GLY A 112 4.39 -19.19 7.56
N LEU A 113 3.36 -18.49 8.05
CA LEU A 113 2.84 -17.28 7.41
C LEU A 113 3.60 -16.07 7.93
N ARG A 114 4.11 -15.24 7.03
CA ARG A 114 4.65 -13.92 7.36
C ARG A 114 3.55 -12.87 7.38
N VAL A 115 3.76 -11.78 8.10
CA VAL A 115 2.81 -10.67 8.24
C VAL A 115 3.50 -9.38 7.86
N ILE A 116 3.01 -8.71 6.81
CA ILE A 116 3.35 -7.34 6.49
C ILE A 116 2.15 -6.42 6.75
N THR A 117 2.43 -5.17 7.10
CA THR A 117 1.40 -4.18 7.45
C THR A 117 1.61 -2.90 6.67
N GLU A 118 0.62 -2.01 6.66
CA GLU A 118 0.81 -0.67 6.12
C GLU A 118 1.80 0.16 6.94
N LEU A 119 2.58 1.00 6.29
CA LEU A 119 3.23 2.15 6.91
C LEU A 119 2.83 3.39 6.10
N VAL A 120 1.77 4.06 6.56
CA VAL A 120 1.27 5.32 5.97
C VAL A 120 2.23 6.43 6.36
N VAL A 121 3.19 6.72 5.47
CA VAL A 121 4.30 7.64 5.76
C VAL A 121 4.05 9.06 5.28
N ASN A 122 3.19 9.26 4.28
CA ASN A 122 2.99 10.57 3.67
C ASN A 122 2.19 11.53 4.57
N HIS A 123 1.14 11.03 5.21
CA HIS A 123 0.15 11.86 5.89
C HIS A 123 -0.36 11.18 7.16
N THR A 124 -1.09 11.95 7.99
CA THR A 124 -1.85 11.42 9.15
C THR A 124 -3.29 11.88 9.08
N SER A 125 -4.17 11.37 9.94
CA SER A 125 -5.48 12.01 10.20
C SER A 125 -5.32 13.45 10.69
N ASP A 126 -6.27 14.32 10.37
CA ASP A 126 -6.45 15.63 11.02
C ASP A 126 -6.76 15.50 12.53
N GLN A 127 -7.17 14.32 12.99
CA GLN A 127 -7.37 14.02 14.40
C GLN A 127 -6.09 13.53 15.11
N HIS A 128 -5.02 13.26 14.36
CA HIS A 128 -3.76 12.79 14.94
C HIS A 128 -3.24 13.82 15.97
N PRO A 129 -2.76 13.39 17.15
CA PRO A 129 -2.25 14.30 18.17
C PRO A 129 -1.18 15.27 17.66
N TRP A 130 -0.38 14.86 16.66
CA TRP A 130 0.59 15.73 15.98
C TRP A 130 -0.07 16.88 15.24
N PHE A 131 -1.14 16.66 14.46
CA PHE A 131 -1.81 17.73 13.72
C PHE A 131 -2.53 18.68 14.67
N GLN A 132 -3.22 18.11 15.67
CA GLN A 132 -3.86 18.87 16.75
C GLN A 132 -2.85 19.73 17.51
N ALA A 133 -1.65 19.22 17.71
CA ALA A 133 -0.51 19.93 18.24
C ALA A 133 -0.02 21.06 17.31
N ALA A 134 0.15 20.77 16.02
CA ALA A 134 0.73 21.67 15.03
C ALA A 134 -0.17 22.87 14.75
N ARG A 135 -1.48 22.66 14.55
CA ARG A 135 -2.43 23.74 14.26
C ARG A 135 -2.55 24.77 15.38
N ARG A 136 -2.27 24.37 16.63
CA ARG A 136 -2.26 25.26 17.81
C ARG A 136 -0.87 25.82 18.14
N ALA A 137 0.18 25.35 17.47
CA ALA A 137 1.55 25.79 17.75
C ALA A 137 1.87 27.11 17.02
N PRO A 138 2.76 27.95 17.58
CA PRO A 138 3.21 29.17 16.91
C PRO A 138 3.79 28.88 15.52
N LYS A 139 3.53 29.78 14.57
CA LYS A 139 4.07 29.73 13.20
C LYS A 139 5.61 29.60 13.23
N GLY A 140 6.14 28.70 12.41
CA GLY A 140 7.57 28.42 12.31
C GLY A 140 8.17 27.54 13.41
N SER A 141 7.41 27.16 14.44
CA SER A 141 7.92 26.26 15.51
C SER A 141 8.14 24.82 14.99
N PRO A 142 9.05 24.03 15.58
CA PRO A 142 9.24 22.64 15.18
C PRO A 142 7.98 21.77 15.27
N LYS A 143 7.09 22.09 16.22
CA LYS A 143 5.79 21.44 16.40
C LYS A 143 4.79 21.82 15.31
N ARG A 144 4.79 23.08 14.87
CA ARG A 144 4.02 23.54 13.70
C ARG A 144 4.51 22.85 12.43
N ASN A 145 5.83 22.82 12.24
CA ASN A 145 6.50 22.29 11.06
C ASN A 145 6.51 20.76 10.99
N PHE A 146 5.69 20.07 11.78
CA PHE A 146 5.44 18.64 11.59
C PHE A 146 4.58 18.37 10.34
N TYR A 147 3.85 19.40 9.88
CA TYR A 147 3.05 19.43 8.66
C TYR A 147 3.50 20.60 7.78
N VAL A 148 3.05 20.59 6.54
CA VAL A 148 3.36 21.61 5.53
C VAL A 148 2.30 22.72 5.58
N TRP A 149 2.74 23.97 5.82
CA TRP A 149 1.87 25.14 5.97
C TRP A 149 2.23 26.24 4.95
N SER A 150 1.24 27.02 4.51
CA SER A 150 1.45 28.18 3.64
C SER A 150 0.42 29.28 3.93
N ASP A 151 0.80 30.54 3.69
CA ASP A 151 -0.17 31.65 3.58
C ASP A 151 -0.70 31.79 2.15
N ASP A 152 0.04 31.27 1.16
CA ASP A 152 -0.30 31.31 -0.26
C ASP A 152 -0.83 29.93 -0.70
N PRO A 153 -2.12 29.81 -1.06
CA PRO A 153 -2.70 28.56 -1.55
C PRO A 153 -2.29 28.21 -2.99
N ASN A 154 -1.48 29.05 -3.65
CA ASN A 154 -0.95 28.80 -5.00
C ASN A 154 0.47 28.23 -4.98
N ARG A 155 1.08 28.07 -3.81
CA ARG A 155 2.35 27.37 -3.69
C ARG A 155 2.23 25.95 -4.24
N TYR A 156 3.30 25.43 -4.85
CA TYR A 156 3.27 24.12 -5.52
C TYR A 156 2.27 24.05 -6.70
N ALA A 157 2.00 25.19 -7.35
CA ALA A 157 1.20 25.23 -8.57
C ALA A 157 1.74 24.27 -9.64
N GLY A 158 0.84 23.52 -10.27
CA GLY A 158 1.16 22.51 -11.29
C GLY A 158 1.09 21.07 -10.77
N THR A 159 1.04 20.84 -9.45
CA THR A 159 0.75 19.51 -8.91
C THR A 159 -0.69 19.12 -9.15
N ARG A 160 -0.90 17.91 -9.65
CA ARG A 160 -2.23 17.35 -9.87
C ARG A 160 -2.96 17.07 -8.55
N ILE A 161 -4.28 17.03 -8.62
CA ILE A 161 -5.14 16.54 -7.54
C ILE A 161 -5.41 15.07 -7.81
N ILE A 162 -5.18 14.19 -6.82
CA ILE A 162 -5.38 12.74 -6.96
C ILE A 162 -6.88 12.43 -6.89
N PHE A 163 -7.55 12.85 -5.82
CA PHE A 163 -8.98 12.63 -5.60
C PHE A 163 -9.84 13.72 -6.24
N THR A 164 -9.81 13.79 -7.58
CA THR A 164 -10.47 14.83 -8.38
C THR A 164 -11.98 14.95 -8.15
N ASP A 165 -12.63 13.86 -7.75
CA ASP A 165 -14.07 13.84 -7.51
C ASP A 165 -14.47 14.48 -6.18
N SER A 166 -13.51 14.64 -5.25
CA SER A 166 -13.74 15.08 -3.87
C SER A 166 -13.02 16.37 -3.50
N GLU A 167 -11.77 16.53 -3.94
CA GLU A 167 -10.93 17.67 -3.58
C GLU A 167 -10.80 18.66 -4.74
N LYS A 168 -10.83 19.96 -4.40
CA LYS A 168 -10.70 21.05 -5.38
C LYS A 168 -9.31 21.68 -5.39
N SER A 169 -8.51 21.38 -4.37
CA SER A 169 -7.18 21.92 -4.15
C SER A 169 -6.43 20.95 -3.23
N ASN A 170 -5.11 20.95 -3.32
CA ASN A 170 -4.22 20.28 -2.37
C ASN A 170 -3.91 21.15 -1.14
N TRP A 171 -4.52 22.35 -1.06
CA TRP A 171 -4.42 23.26 0.08
C TRP A 171 -5.79 23.48 0.71
N THR A 172 -5.89 23.26 2.02
CA THR A 172 -7.10 23.55 2.81
C THR A 172 -6.79 24.56 3.91
N TRP A 173 -7.66 25.55 4.08
CA TRP A 173 -7.55 26.54 5.15
C TRP A 173 -7.90 25.93 6.52
N ASP A 174 -7.04 26.12 7.52
CA ASP A 174 -7.33 25.72 8.91
C ASP A 174 -7.65 26.94 9.78
N GLU A 175 -8.87 26.98 10.30
CA GLU A 175 -9.37 28.11 11.10
C GLU A 175 -8.65 28.34 12.44
N VAL A 176 -7.98 27.32 12.99
CA VAL A 176 -7.23 27.48 14.25
C VAL A 176 -5.83 28.00 13.94
N ALA A 177 -5.23 27.45 12.89
CA ALA A 177 -3.89 27.77 12.46
C ALA A 177 -3.81 29.11 11.73
N GLN A 178 -4.93 29.59 11.16
CA GLN A 178 -5.02 30.75 10.28
C GLN A 178 -4.01 30.69 9.12
N GLN A 179 -3.84 29.49 8.57
CA GLN A 179 -2.97 29.18 7.43
C GLN A 179 -3.54 27.99 6.65
N TYR A 180 -3.15 27.87 5.38
CA TYR A 180 -3.40 26.66 4.61
C TYR A 180 -2.44 25.55 5.02
N TYR A 181 -2.90 24.30 5.00
CA TYR A 181 -2.06 23.12 5.09
C TYR A 181 -2.19 22.27 3.82
N TRP A 182 -1.10 21.57 3.49
CA TRP A 182 -1.02 20.70 2.33
C TRP A 182 -1.64 19.33 2.60
N HIS A 183 -2.28 18.77 1.59
CA HIS A 183 -2.74 17.38 1.56
C HIS A 183 -2.75 16.89 0.11
N ARG A 184 -2.20 15.70 -0.15
CA ARG A 184 -2.27 15.05 -1.49
C ARG A 184 -3.55 14.26 -1.71
N PHE A 185 -4.10 13.76 -0.61
CA PHE A 185 -5.33 12.97 -0.54
C PHE A 185 -6.46 13.85 -0.02
N PHE A 186 -7.34 13.32 0.82
CA PHE A 186 -8.42 14.12 1.39
C PHE A 186 -7.90 15.22 2.31
N ARG A 187 -8.65 16.31 2.45
CA ARG A 187 -8.33 17.40 3.38
C ARG A 187 -8.14 16.95 4.82
N HIS A 188 -8.71 15.81 5.22
CA HIS A 188 -8.52 15.26 6.57
C HIS A 188 -7.29 14.35 6.70
N GLN A 189 -6.45 14.32 5.68
CA GLN A 189 -5.16 13.65 5.62
C GLN A 189 -4.04 14.67 5.42
N PRO A 190 -3.78 15.58 6.39
CA PRO A 190 -2.69 16.54 6.28
C PRO A 190 -1.33 15.84 6.12
N ASP A 191 -0.57 16.31 5.14
CA ASP A 191 0.73 15.75 4.77
C ASP A 191 1.82 16.12 5.79
N LEU A 192 2.64 15.13 6.12
CA LEU A 192 3.79 15.25 7.01
C LEU A 192 4.93 15.98 6.29
N ASN A 193 5.61 16.86 7.01
CA ASN A 193 6.71 17.65 6.44
C ASN A 193 8.06 16.92 6.57
N PHE A 194 8.51 16.26 5.51
CA PHE A 194 9.80 15.54 5.52
C PHE A 194 11.05 16.42 5.49
N ASP A 195 10.94 17.73 5.25
CA ASP A 195 12.05 18.66 5.48
C ASP A 195 12.33 18.85 6.99
N ASN A 196 11.38 18.49 7.85
CA ASN A 196 11.58 18.45 9.30
C ASN A 196 12.17 17.10 9.74
N PRO A 197 13.42 17.04 10.25
CA PRO A 197 14.06 15.78 10.62
C PRO A 197 13.36 15.04 11.77
N GLN A 198 12.46 15.69 12.52
CA GLN A 198 11.65 15.02 13.55
C GLN A 198 10.57 14.11 12.96
N VAL A 199 10.07 14.41 11.76
CA VAL A 199 9.08 13.59 11.04
C VAL A 199 9.68 12.23 10.68
N LEU A 200 10.84 12.23 10.01
CA LEU A 200 11.54 10.99 9.68
C LEU A 200 11.89 10.16 10.93
N LYS A 201 12.30 10.81 12.03
CA LYS A 201 12.54 10.11 13.31
C LYS A 201 11.28 9.47 13.88
N ALA A 202 10.11 10.10 13.71
CA ALA A 202 8.84 9.56 14.15
C ALA A 202 8.42 8.37 13.29
N VAL A 203 8.57 8.45 11.96
CA VAL A 203 8.31 7.34 11.02
C VAL A 203 9.18 6.13 11.36
N ILE A 204 10.49 6.32 11.55
CA ILE A 204 11.42 5.24 11.92
C ILE A 204 11.05 4.62 13.28
N ARG A 205 10.52 5.43 14.22
CA ARG A 205 10.06 4.93 15.52
C ARG A 205 8.82 4.05 15.38
N THR A 206 7.85 4.48 14.57
CA THR A 206 6.66 3.69 14.25
C THR A 206 7.04 2.36 13.60
N MET A 207 7.93 2.40 12.60
CA MET A 207 8.44 1.19 11.94
C MET A 207 9.06 0.22 12.94
N ARG A 208 9.97 0.71 13.81
CA ARG A 208 10.62 -0.10 14.85
C ARG A 208 9.65 -0.70 15.85
N PHE A 209 8.62 0.05 16.24
CA PHE A 209 7.61 -0.42 17.18
C PHE A 209 6.92 -1.70 16.69
N TRP A 210 6.50 -1.73 15.42
CA TRP A 210 5.82 -2.88 14.84
C TRP A 210 6.78 -4.03 14.50
N LEU A 211 8.02 -3.72 14.07
CA LEU A 211 9.06 -4.74 13.89
C LEU A 211 9.41 -5.44 15.21
N ASP A 212 9.49 -4.69 16.31
CA ASP A 212 9.73 -5.24 17.65
C ASP A 212 8.53 -6.07 18.15
N MET A 213 7.35 -5.96 17.52
CA MET A 213 6.18 -6.83 17.73
C MET A 213 6.14 -8.07 16.81
N GLY A 214 7.09 -8.19 15.88
CA GLY A 214 7.21 -9.36 15.00
C GLY A 214 6.69 -9.17 13.58
N VAL A 215 6.34 -7.94 13.16
CA VAL A 215 6.01 -7.67 11.76
C VAL A 215 7.20 -7.99 10.86
N ASP A 216 6.94 -8.63 9.71
CA ASP A 216 7.95 -9.10 8.76
C ASP A 216 8.29 -8.08 7.68
N GLY A 217 7.53 -7.00 7.59
CA GLY A 217 7.80 -5.91 6.67
C GLY A 217 6.62 -4.95 6.54
N PHE A 218 6.78 -3.96 5.67
CA PHE A 218 5.77 -2.93 5.44
C PHE A 218 5.51 -2.73 3.95
N ARG A 219 4.24 -2.51 3.60
CA ARG A 219 3.92 -1.71 2.41
C ARG A 219 4.10 -0.24 2.80
N LEU A 220 4.92 0.48 2.08
CA LEU A 220 5.06 1.92 2.22
C LEU A 220 4.03 2.58 1.30
N ASP A 221 3.04 3.20 1.92
CA ASP A 221 1.92 3.85 1.24
C ASP A 221 2.30 5.28 0.80
N ALA A 222 1.85 5.67 -0.39
CA ALA A 222 1.93 7.02 -0.92
C ALA A 222 3.37 7.57 -1.04
N ILE A 223 4.37 6.71 -1.22
CA ILE A 223 5.77 7.13 -1.18
C ILE A 223 6.23 8.06 -2.30
N PRO A 224 5.56 8.20 -3.46
CA PRO A 224 5.97 9.22 -4.42
C PRO A 224 5.81 10.65 -3.96
N TYR A 225 5.06 10.89 -2.89
CA TYR A 225 4.54 12.22 -2.57
C TYR A 225 5.19 12.87 -1.34
N LEU A 226 6.23 12.26 -0.75
CA LEU A 226 6.76 12.66 0.57
C LEU A 226 7.37 14.06 0.64
N VAL A 227 7.86 14.61 -0.48
CA VAL A 227 8.58 15.88 -0.50
C VAL A 227 8.06 16.76 -1.62
N GLU A 228 7.88 18.05 -1.33
CA GLU A 228 7.40 19.04 -2.27
C GLU A 228 8.40 20.18 -2.52
N ARG A 229 8.54 20.57 -3.79
CA ARG A 229 9.37 21.67 -4.31
C ARG A 229 8.58 22.50 -5.32
N ASP A 230 8.69 23.82 -5.20
CA ASP A 230 8.08 24.75 -6.15
C ASP A 230 8.64 24.53 -7.57
N GLY A 231 7.76 24.57 -8.57
CA GLY A 231 8.13 24.36 -9.98
C GLY A 231 8.31 22.89 -10.39
N THR A 232 7.89 21.93 -9.57
CA THR A 232 7.95 20.49 -9.88
C THR A 232 6.56 19.85 -9.86
N SER A 233 6.46 18.57 -10.26
CA SER A 233 5.23 17.78 -10.10
C SER A 233 4.90 17.46 -8.64
N ASN A 234 5.90 17.52 -7.74
CA ASN A 234 5.85 17.00 -6.37
C ASN A 234 5.60 15.48 -6.31
N GLU A 235 6.14 14.76 -7.29
CA GLU A 235 6.13 13.30 -7.38
C GLU A 235 7.54 12.82 -7.73
N ASN A 236 8.00 11.72 -7.14
CA ASN A 236 9.28 11.07 -7.44
C ASN A 236 10.51 11.99 -7.27
N LEU A 237 10.45 12.96 -6.35
CA LEU A 237 11.57 13.89 -6.17
C LEU A 237 12.81 13.17 -5.61
N PRO A 238 14.05 13.56 -5.99
CA PRO A 238 15.27 12.95 -5.45
C PRO A 238 15.35 12.96 -3.92
N GLU A 239 14.78 13.98 -3.27
CA GLU A 239 14.69 14.07 -1.81
C GLU A 239 13.75 13.02 -1.21
N THR A 240 12.66 12.66 -1.90
CA THR A 240 11.78 11.54 -1.54
C THR A 240 12.56 10.23 -1.52
N HIS A 241 13.32 9.94 -2.58
CA HIS A 241 14.21 8.77 -2.64
C HIS A 241 15.26 8.80 -1.52
N ALA A 242 15.81 9.97 -1.20
CA ALA A 242 16.75 10.13 -0.07
C ALA A 242 16.10 9.85 1.30
N VAL A 243 14.81 10.13 1.47
CA VAL A 243 14.05 9.75 2.66
C VAL A 243 13.88 8.23 2.73
N ILE A 244 13.52 7.59 1.62
CA ILE A 244 13.30 6.14 1.54
C ILE A 244 14.60 5.37 1.81
N ARG A 245 15.74 5.80 1.24
CA ARG A 245 17.07 5.24 1.56
C ARG A 245 17.39 5.30 3.05
N LYS A 246 17.01 6.38 3.75
CA LYS A 246 17.20 6.49 5.20
C LYS A 246 16.28 5.55 5.98
N ILE A 247 15.05 5.32 5.52
CA ILE A 247 14.13 4.33 6.10
C ILE A 247 14.72 2.93 5.93
N ARG A 248 15.16 2.57 4.72
CA ARG A 248 15.81 1.29 4.42
C ARG A 248 17.07 1.07 5.25
N ALA A 249 17.97 2.05 5.30
CA ALA A 249 19.18 1.96 6.12
C ALA A 249 18.84 1.77 7.62
N ALA A 250 17.78 2.41 8.12
CA ALA A 250 17.35 2.27 9.51
C ALA A 250 16.71 0.90 9.82
N LEU A 251 16.11 0.25 8.80
CA LEU A 251 15.62 -1.13 8.86
C LEU A 251 16.81 -2.10 8.92
N ASP A 252 17.68 -2.05 7.91
CA ASP A 252 18.80 -2.99 7.72
C ASP A 252 19.81 -2.92 8.88
N ALA A 253 19.97 -1.76 9.52
CA ALA A 253 20.85 -1.58 10.67
C ALA A 253 20.47 -2.42 11.91
N ARG A 254 19.23 -2.89 12.02
CA ARG A 254 18.76 -3.63 13.22
C ARG A 254 17.97 -4.89 12.89
N TYR A 255 17.36 -4.99 11.71
CA TYR A 255 16.44 -6.07 11.39
C TYR A 255 16.82 -6.72 10.05
N SER A 256 17.28 -7.96 10.13
CA SER A 256 17.54 -8.79 8.95
C SER A 256 16.27 -9.47 8.45
N GLY A 257 16.17 -9.70 7.14
CA GLY A 257 15.08 -10.47 6.53
C GLY A 257 13.72 -9.80 6.61
N ARG A 258 13.67 -8.45 6.64
CA ARG A 258 12.44 -7.66 6.65
C ARG A 258 12.18 -7.03 5.29
N LEU A 259 10.91 -6.86 4.96
CA LEU A 259 10.47 -6.34 3.66
C LEU A 259 10.06 -4.85 3.73
N LEU A 260 10.41 -4.09 2.68
CA LEU A 260 9.77 -2.83 2.30
C LEU A 260 9.23 -2.99 0.89
N LEU A 261 7.91 -2.83 0.75
CA LEU A 261 7.17 -2.90 -0.51
C LEU A 261 6.66 -1.50 -0.86
N ALA A 262 7.12 -0.95 -1.97
CA ALA A 262 6.73 0.36 -2.47
C ALA A 262 5.35 0.33 -3.13
N GLU A 263 4.44 1.17 -2.64
CA GLU A 263 3.31 1.65 -3.44
C GLU A 263 3.71 2.90 -4.22
N ALA A 264 4.11 2.69 -5.48
CA ALA A 264 4.38 3.75 -6.43
C ALA A 264 3.62 3.46 -7.74
N ASN A 265 2.43 4.05 -7.89
CA ASN A 265 1.67 4.00 -9.14
C ASN A 265 2.19 5.08 -10.11
N GLN A 266 3.30 4.75 -10.80
CA GLN A 266 4.02 5.63 -11.75
C GLN A 266 4.32 4.87 -13.05
N TRP A 267 4.98 5.52 -14.03
CA TRP A 267 5.48 4.83 -15.23
C TRP A 267 6.63 3.86 -14.89
N PRO A 268 6.88 2.80 -15.69
CA PRO A 268 7.84 1.74 -15.35
C PRO A 268 9.22 2.25 -14.92
N GLU A 269 9.76 3.23 -15.63
CA GLU A 269 11.04 3.87 -15.35
C GLU A 269 11.08 4.52 -13.97
N ASP A 270 10.03 5.28 -13.62
CA ASP A 270 9.92 5.97 -12.33
C ASP A 270 9.71 4.98 -11.19
N VAL A 271 8.93 3.91 -11.40
CA VAL A 271 8.73 2.89 -10.36
C VAL A 271 10.04 2.13 -10.10
N ALA A 272 10.85 1.88 -11.12
CA ALA A 272 12.14 1.21 -10.96
C ALA A 272 13.12 2.01 -10.08
N GLU A 273 13.02 3.34 -10.04
CA GLU A 273 13.87 4.18 -9.17
C GLU A 273 13.65 3.88 -7.68
N TYR A 274 12.48 3.38 -7.26
CA TYR A 274 12.19 3.02 -5.87
C TYR A 274 12.92 1.77 -5.37
N PHE A 275 13.63 1.07 -6.25
CA PHE A 275 14.59 0.04 -5.83
C PHE A 275 15.96 0.64 -5.46
N GLY A 276 16.25 1.88 -5.88
CA GLY A 276 17.56 2.51 -5.77
C GLY A 276 18.66 1.64 -6.40
N ALA A 277 19.83 1.61 -5.77
CA ALA A 277 20.90 0.66 -6.11
C ALA A 277 20.74 -0.68 -5.33
N GLY A 278 19.51 -1.02 -4.94
CA GLY A 278 19.19 -2.07 -3.97
C GLY A 278 19.13 -1.56 -2.52
N ASP A 279 19.22 -0.25 -2.32
CA ASP A 279 19.28 0.46 -1.03
C ASP A 279 18.01 1.26 -0.70
N GLU A 280 16.92 1.06 -1.44
CA GLU A 280 15.59 1.61 -1.17
C GLU A 280 14.58 0.51 -0.81
N CYS A 281 13.50 0.33 -1.58
CA CYS A 281 12.53 -0.73 -1.34
C CYS A 281 13.03 -2.05 -1.92
N HIS A 282 12.66 -3.16 -1.27
CA HIS A 282 13.00 -4.50 -1.76
C HIS A 282 12.01 -4.94 -2.84
N MET A 283 10.76 -4.49 -2.71
CA MET A 283 9.70 -4.75 -3.68
C MET A 283 9.02 -3.45 -4.11
N ALA A 284 8.45 -3.45 -5.30
CA ALA A 284 7.52 -2.43 -5.75
C ALA A 284 6.36 -3.10 -6.50
N TYR A 285 5.15 -2.55 -6.40
CA TYR A 285 4.04 -3.04 -7.22
C TYR A 285 4.29 -2.75 -8.69
N HIS A 286 4.00 -3.73 -9.55
CA HIS A 286 4.07 -3.55 -10.99
C HIS A 286 2.78 -2.91 -11.54
N PHE A 287 2.45 -1.71 -11.05
CA PHE A 287 1.30 -0.93 -11.50
C PHE A 287 1.21 -0.77 -13.02
N PRO A 288 2.31 -0.54 -13.78
CA PRO A 288 2.23 -0.40 -15.23
C PRO A 288 1.64 -1.62 -15.96
N LEU A 289 1.96 -2.84 -15.49
CA LEU A 289 1.52 -4.09 -16.11
C LEU A 289 0.03 -4.34 -15.88
N MET A 290 -0.46 -4.09 -14.68
CA MET A 290 -1.82 -4.41 -14.24
C MET A 290 -2.92 -3.97 -15.23
N PRO A 291 -3.04 -2.70 -15.66
CA PRO A 291 -4.10 -2.29 -16.58
C PRO A 291 -3.91 -2.89 -18.00
N ARG A 292 -2.67 -3.15 -18.42
CA ARG A 292 -2.38 -3.75 -19.73
C ARG A 292 -2.80 -5.22 -19.80
N MET A 293 -2.82 -5.94 -18.68
CA MET A 293 -3.37 -7.30 -18.63
C MET A 293 -4.87 -7.32 -18.99
N TYR A 294 -5.65 -6.38 -18.45
CA TYR A 294 -7.06 -6.23 -18.81
C TYR A 294 -7.23 -5.79 -20.26
N MET A 295 -6.46 -4.80 -20.72
CA MET A 295 -6.51 -4.38 -22.12
C MET A 295 -6.23 -5.54 -23.08
N ALA A 296 -5.21 -6.37 -22.79
CA ALA A 296 -4.85 -7.49 -23.64
C ALA A 296 -5.97 -8.53 -23.76
N ILE A 297 -6.69 -8.80 -22.67
CA ILE A 297 -7.87 -9.69 -22.71
C ILE A 297 -8.99 -9.08 -23.55
N ALA A 298 -9.32 -7.80 -23.34
CA ALA A 298 -10.38 -7.13 -24.08
C ALA A 298 -10.06 -6.97 -25.57
N MET A 299 -8.79 -6.82 -25.92
CA MET A 299 -8.32 -6.66 -27.30
C MET A 299 -8.03 -8.00 -28.00
N GLU A 300 -7.96 -9.11 -27.25
CA GLU A 300 -7.43 -10.40 -27.71
C GLU A 300 -6.02 -10.26 -28.34
N ASP A 301 -5.23 -9.32 -27.82
CA ASP A 301 -3.90 -8.98 -28.33
C ASP A 301 -2.90 -8.90 -27.16
N ARG A 302 -1.78 -9.61 -27.28
CA ARG A 302 -0.69 -9.60 -26.29
C ARG A 302 0.13 -8.31 -26.31
N HIS A 303 -0.01 -7.48 -27.35
CA HIS A 303 0.84 -6.31 -27.58
C HIS A 303 0.93 -5.37 -26.36
N PRO A 304 -0.17 -5.00 -25.65
CA PRO A 304 -0.07 -4.12 -24.48
C PRO A 304 0.83 -4.68 -23.37
N ILE A 305 0.81 -6.01 -23.16
CA ILE A 305 1.67 -6.66 -22.16
C ILE A 305 3.12 -6.67 -22.65
N VAL A 306 3.37 -7.08 -23.89
CA VAL A 306 4.74 -7.18 -24.43
C VAL A 306 5.42 -5.81 -24.47
N GLU A 307 4.68 -4.77 -24.87
CA GLU A 307 5.19 -3.40 -24.94
C GLU A 307 5.56 -2.87 -23.55
N ILE A 308 4.69 -2.98 -22.55
CA ILE A 308 4.99 -2.44 -21.21
C ILE A 308 6.10 -3.22 -20.52
N MET A 309 6.17 -4.54 -20.72
CA MET A 309 7.26 -5.36 -20.19
C MET A 309 8.60 -5.01 -20.85
N ALA A 310 8.61 -4.69 -22.15
CA ALA A 310 9.83 -4.26 -22.85
C ALA A 310 10.32 -2.87 -22.40
N GLN A 311 9.42 -2.04 -21.87
CA GLN A 311 9.74 -0.73 -21.28
C GLN A 311 10.12 -0.82 -19.79
N THR A 312 9.86 -1.96 -19.14
CA THR A 312 10.15 -2.14 -17.72
C THR A 312 11.65 -2.39 -17.53
N PRO A 313 12.38 -1.51 -16.81
CA PRO A 313 13.82 -1.66 -16.62
C PRO A 313 14.21 -2.91 -15.84
N GLU A 314 15.47 -3.33 -16.01
CA GLU A 314 16.08 -4.30 -15.08
C GLU A 314 16.18 -3.68 -13.68
N ILE A 315 16.04 -4.53 -12.66
CA ILE A 315 16.06 -4.14 -11.25
C ILE A 315 17.25 -4.80 -10.54
N PRO A 316 17.73 -4.26 -9.41
CA PRO A 316 18.81 -4.88 -8.65
C PRO A 316 18.52 -6.33 -8.27
N ASP A 317 19.55 -7.18 -8.24
CA ASP A 317 19.41 -8.64 -8.01
C ASP A 317 18.66 -9.02 -6.73
N ALA A 318 18.72 -8.19 -5.68
CA ALA A 318 18.01 -8.45 -4.43
C ALA A 318 16.54 -8.01 -4.46
N CYS A 319 16.12 -7.25 -5.46
CA CYS A 319 14.79 -6.66 -5.55
C CYS A 319 13.79 -7.56 -6.30
N GLN A 320 12.49 -7.25 -6.20
CA GLN A 320 11.42 -8.03 -6.82
C GLN A 320 10.17 -7.20 -7.15
N TRP A 321 9.57 -7.43 -8.31
CA TRP A 321 8.26 -6.89 -8.65
C TRP A 321 7.12 -7.63 -7.92
N ALA A 322 6.16 -6.89 -7.35
CA ALA A 322 4.90 -7.44 -6.84
C ALA A 322 3.81 -7.32 -7.93
N ILE A 323 3.40 -8.46 -8.49
CA ILE A 323 2.35 -8.52 -9.51
C ILE A 323 1.00 -8.74 -8.83
N PHE A 324 -0.02 -8.01 -9.27
CA PHE A 324 -1.37 -8.09 -8.73
C PHE A 324 -2.39 -7.80 -9.83
N LEU A 325 -3.61 -8.31 -9.67
CA LEU A 325 -4.71 -8.08 -10.60
C LEU A 325 -5.65 -6.97 -10.13
N ARG A 326 -5.94 -6.94 -8.82
CA ARG A 326 -6.78 -5.96 -8.12
C ARG A 326 -6.29 -5.84 -6.68
N ASN A 327 -6.69 -4.76 -6.03
CA ASN A 327 -6.45 -4.44 -4.64
C ASN A 327 -7.73 -3.84 -4.02
N HIS A 328 -7.64 -3.30 -2.80
CA HIS A 328 -8.70 -2.60 -2.10
C HIS A 328 -9.19 -1.32 -2.80
N ASP A 329 -8.34 -0.67 -3.59
CA ASP A 329 -8.69 0.54 -4.36
C ASP A 329 -9.44 0.23 -5.66
N GLU A 330 -9.73 1.27 -6.43
CA GLU A 330 -10.14 1.13 -7.82
C GLU A 330 -9.03 0.56 -8.72
N LEU A 331 -9.41 0.08 -9.90
CA LEU A 331 -8.46 -0.19 -10.97
C LEU A 331 -7.98 1.16 -11.48
N THR A 332 -6.81 1.61 -10.98
CA THR A 332 -6.22 2.90 -11.35
C THR A 332 -5.89 2.96 -12.85
N LEU A 333 -6.24 4.08 -13.46
CA LEU A 333 -5.94 4.45 -14.84
C LEU A 333 -5.25 5.82 -14.88
N GLU A 334 -4.51 6.17 -13.81
CA GLU A 334 -3.69 7.38 -13.77
C GLU A 334 -2.53 7.28 -14.76
N MET A 335 -1.79 6.17 -14.71
CA MET A 335 -0.56 5.92 -15.49
C MET A 335 -0.84 5.14 -16.79
N VAL A 336 -1.86 5.60 -17.51
CA VAL A 336 -2.17 5.19 -18.87
C VAL A 336 -2.43 6.42 -19.73
N THR A 337 -2.26 6.30 -21.04
CA THR A 337 -2.62 7.38 -21.97
C THR A 337 -4.13 7.65 -21.94
N SER A 338 -4.55 8.86 -22.31
CA SER A 338 -5.98 9.20 -22.36
C SER A 338 -6.78 8.26 -23.27
N ARG A 339 -6.19 7.78 -24.37
CA ARG A 339 -6.83 6.82 -25.28
C ARG A 339 -7.04 5.46 -24.64
N GLU A 340 -6.05 4.96 -23.91
CA GLU A 340 -6.15 3.71 -23.15
C GLU A 340 -7.19 3.84 -22.03
N ARG A 341 -7.21 4.96 -21.30
CA ARG A 341 -8.20 5.25 -20.26
C ARG A 341 -9.62 5.19 -20.82
N ASP A 342 -9.87 5.88 -21.93
CA ASP A 342 -11.18 5.88 -22.58
C ASP A 342 -11.59 4.48 -23.07
N TYR A 343 -10.63 3.70 -23.56
CA TYR A 343 -10.86 2.31 -23.94
C TYR A 343 -11.26 1.45 -22.73
N MET A 344 -10.50 1.54 -21.63
CA MET A 344 -10.78 0.83 -20.39
C MET A 344 -12.16 1.18 -19.82
N TYR A 345 -12.55 2.46 -19.85
CA TYR A 345 -13.89 2.88 -19.44
C TYR A 345 -15.00 2.28 -20.31
N ARG A 346 -14.84 2.24 -21.64
CA ARG A 346 -15.84 1.64 -22.53
C ARG A 346 -16.01 0.15 -22.27
N MET A 347 -14.91 -0.57 -22.05
CA MET A 347 -14.94 -2.03 -21.89
C MET A 347 -15.38 -2.47 -20.50
N TYR A 348 -14.91 -1.80 -19.45
CA TYR A 348 -15.03 -2.31 -18.09
C TYR A 348 -15.91 -1.46 -17.16
N ALA A 349 -16.27 -0.24 -17.56
CA ALA A 349 -17.04 0.73 -16.78
C ALA A 349 -18.07 1.49 -17.63
N SER A 350 -18.90 0.73 -18.34
CA SER A 350 -20.03 1.28 -19.12
C SER A 350 -21.03 2.00 -18.22
N ASP A 351 -21.28 1.50 -17.00
CA ASP A 351 -21.97 2.24 -15.94
C ASP A 351 -21.05 3.34 -15.38
N PRO A 352 -21.40 4.63 -15.49
CA PRO A 352 -20.62 5.73 -14.92
C PRO A 352 -20.41 5.61 -13.41
N ARG A 353 -21.33 4.94 -12.68
CA ARG A 353 -21.15 4.69 -11.24
C ARG A 353 -20.00 3.76 -10.94
N ALA A 354 -19.52 2.96 -11.91
CA ALA A 354 -18.35 2.13 -11.72
C ALA A 354 -17.03 2.92 -11.81
N ARG A 355 -17.06 4.19 -12.19
CA ARG A 355 -15.90 5.08 -12.25
C ARG A 355 -15.74 5.82 -10.92
N LEU A 356 -14.50 6.06 -10.53
CA LEU A 356 -14.13 6.84 -9.35
C LEU A 356 -12.75 7.44 -9.61
N ASN A 357 -12.58 8.74 -9.38
CA ASN A 357 -11.35 9.47 -9.71
C ASN A 357 -10.94 9.17 -11.17
N LEU A 358 -9.70 8.72 -11.37
CA LEU A 358 -9.19 8.22 -12.65
C LEU A 358 -9.08 6.69 -12.65
N GLY A 359 -10.13 5.97 -12.24
CA GLY A 359 -10.14 4.51 -12.26
C GLY A 359 -11.52 3.84 -12.21
N ILE A 360 -11.52 2.51 -12.02
CA ILE A 360 -12.72 1.66 -12.08
C ILE A 360 -12.88 0.86 -10.77
N ARG A 361 -13.89 1.21 -9.96
CA ARG A 361 -14.16 0.61 -8.64
C ARG A 361 -14.96 -0.69 -8.73
N ARG A 362 -14.36 -1.72 -9.35
CA ARG A 362 -14.94 -3.08 -9.47
C ARG A 362 -13.94 -4.15 -9.05
N ARG A 363 -14.45 -5.27 -8.52
CA ARG A 363 -13.66 -6.48 -8.26
C ARG A 363 -13.35 -7.23 -9.56
N LEU A 364 -12.36 -8.13 -9.50
CA LEU A 364 -11.90 -8.95 -10.63
C LEU A 364 -13.04 -9.70 -11.32
N THR A 365 -13.85 -10.44 -10.55
CA THR A 365 -14.93 -11.26 -11.10
C THR A 365 -15.97 -10.44 -11.87
N PRO A 366 -16.51 -9.32 -11.35
CA PRO A 366 -17.35 -8.42 -12.14
C PRO A 366 -16.67 -7.82 -13.39
N LEU A 367 -15.38 -7.48 -13.32
CA LEU A 367 -14.64 -6.94 -14.48
C LEU A 367 -14.55 -7.96 -15.61
N LEU A 368 -14.43 -9.25 -15.27
CA LEU A 368 -14.35 -10.35 -16.23
C LEU A 368 -15.72 -11.00 -16.50
N GLU A 369 -16.81 -10.31 -16.20
CA GLU A 369 -18.19 -10.75 -16.48
C GLU A 369 -18.54 -12.11 -15.85
N ASN A 370 -17.89 -12.45 -14.73
CA ASN A 370 -17.98 -13.75 -14.06
C ASN A 370 -17.59 -14.94 -14.96
N ASP A 371 -16.83 -14.70 -16.02
CA ASP A 371 -16.28 -15.75 -16.89
C ASP A 371 -15.12 -16.45 -16.17
N ARG A 372 -15.34 -17.73 -15.84
CA ARG A 372 -14.37 -18.55 -15.11
C ARG A 372 -13.08 -18.77 -15.89
N GLU A 373 -13.13 -18.88 -17.22
CA GLU A 373 -11.93 -19.14 -18.02
C GLU A 373 -11.10 -17.86 -18.16
N ARG A 374 -11.72 -16.69 -18.30
CA ARG A 374 -11.00 -15.40 -18.21
C ARG A 374 -10.35 -15.19 -16.84
N ILE A 375 -11.04 -15.56 -15.76
CA ILE A 375 -10.48 -15.46 -14.39
C ILE A 375 -9.28 -16.40 -14.22
N LYS A 376 -9.34 -17.62 -14.75
CA LYS A 376 -8.21 -18.56 -14.72
C LYS A 376 -7.05 -18.12 -15.62
N LEU A 377 -7.32 -17.44 -16.73
CA LEU A 377 -6.27 -16.94 -17.62
C LEU A 377 -5.47 -15.80 -16.96
N MET A 378 -6.12 -14.99 -16.12
CA MET A 378 -5.48 -13.88 -15.41
C MET A 378 -4.64 -14.31 -14.20
N ASN A 379 -4.99 -15.45 -13.58
CA ASN A 379 -4.30 -16.02 -12.40
C ASN A 379 -3.26 -17.07 -12.81
#